data_AF-A0A7H8IXJ0-F1
#
_entry.id   AF-A0A7H8IXJ0-F1
#
_cell.length_a   1.000
_cell.length_b   1.000
_cell.length_c   1.000
_cell.angle_alpha   90.00
_cell.angle_beta   90.00
_cell.angle_gamma   90.00
#
_symmetry.space_group_name_H-M   'P 1'
#
loop_
_entity.id
_entity.type
_entity.pdbx_description
1 polymer ?
#
loop_
_entity_poly.entity_id
_entity_poly.type
_entity_poly.pdbx_seq_one_letter_code
_entity_poly.pdbx_strand_id
1 'polypeptide(L)'
;MMAAGGRRVELRLYTHRGTGESAREHAATDDTWDDEPGYTKISLGPAAGHAGNSFARLELDCASYVDGSFVLDIWINYYDVHDQDVPNGKRGDFAALAAEALRYSAGKQGLNCKGGAELPQGAPVLG
;
A
#
# COMPACT_ATOMS: atom_id res chain seq x y z
N MET A 1 -20.55 -20.18 -15.47
CA MET A 1 -20.55 -20.53 -14.03
C MET A 1 -19.15 -20.26 -13.49
N MET A 2 -18.99 -19.34 -12.54
CA MET A 2 -17.70 -19.05 -11.90
C MET A 2 -17.44 -20.13 -10.83
N ALA A 3 -16.29 -20.81 -10.90
CA ALA A 3 -15.90 -21.79 -9.89
C ALA A 3 -15.68 -21.10 -8.54
N ALA A 4 -16.29 -21.63 -7.48
CA ALA A 4 -16.02 -21.23 -6.11
C ALA A 4 -14.58 -21.62 -5.76
N GLY A 5 -13.68 -20.64 -5.58
CA GLY A 5 -12.33 -20.91 -5.05
C GLY A 5 -11.18 -20.03 -5.54
N GLY A 6 -11.36 -19.21 -6.59
CA GLY A 6 -10.30 -18.30 -7.04
C GLY A 6 -10.01 -17.21 -6.00
N ARG A 7 -8.77 -17.14 -5.48
CA ARG A 7 -8.33 -16.04 -4.61
C ARG A 7 -8.47 -14.73 -5.38
N ARG A 8 -9.28 -13.81 -4.87
CA ARG A 8 -9.60 -12.54 -5.56
C ARG A 8 -8.63 -11.42 -5.21
N VAL A 9 -7.98 -11.43 -4.06
CA VAL A 9 -7.10 -10.34 -3.63
C VAL A 9 -5.86 -10.93 -2.97
N GLU A 10 -4.71 -10.40 -3.31
CA GLU A 10 -3.43 -10.67 -2.67
C GLU A 10 -2.99 -9.46 -1.85
N LEU A 11 -2.39 -9.74 -0.69
CA LEU A 11 -1.73 -8.76 0.16
C LEU A 11 -0.27 -9.16 0.22
N ARG A 12 0.59 -8.26 -0.23
CA ARG A 12 2.05 -8.39 -0.15
C ARG A 12 2.59 -7.38 0.83
N LEU A 13 3.57 -7.84 1.60
CA LEU A 13 4.31 -7.04 2.56
C LEU A 13 5.78 -7.10 2.19
N TYR A 14 6.38 -5.95 1.94
CA TYR A 14 7.80 -5.82 1.64
C TYR A 14 8.50 -4.93 2.67
N THR A 15 9.77 -5.23 2.91
CA THR A 15 10.65 -4.40 3.74
C THR A 15 11.88 -4.07 2.91
N HIS A 16 12.04 -2.79 2.56
CA HIS A 16 13.15 -2.32 1.73
C HIS A 16 14.23 -1.74 2.64
N ARG A 17 15.36 -2.47 2.77
CA ARG A 17 16.49 -2.09 3.61
C ARG A 17 17.59 -1.45 2.76
N GLY A 18 18.27 -0.44 3.31
CA GLY A 18 19.47 0.14 2.70
C GLY A 18 19.22 0.96 1.44
N THR A 19 17.98 1.39 1.20
CA THR A 19 17.62 2.24 0.06
C THR A 19 18.18 3.66 0.21
N GLY A 20 18.31 4.16 1.44
CA GLY A 20 18.65 5.56 1.70
C GLY A 20 17.51 6.55 1.37
N GLU A 21 16.44 6.03 0.75
CA GLU A 21 15.22 6.73 0.35
C GLU A 21 14.15 6.59 1.43
N SER A 22 13.41 7.67 1.65
CA SER A 22 12.17 7.70 2.42
C SER A 22 11.01 7.07 1.65
N ALA A 23 9.96 6.67 2.33
CA ALA A 23 8.73 6.16 1.73
C ALA A 23 8.10 7.12 0.71
N ARG A 24 8.28 8.44 0.89
CA ARG A 24 7.82 9.42 -0.10
C ARG A 24 8.68 9.43 -1.35
N GLU A 25 9.98 9.31 -1.20
CA GLU A 25 10.91 9.25 -2.33
C GLU A 25 10.71 7.95 -3.11
N HIS A 26 10.54 6.85 -2.39
CA HIS A 26 10.33 5.52 -2.96
C HIS A 26 8.96 5.42 -3.67
N ALA A 27 7.90 6.00 -3.11
CA ALA A 27 6.64 6.18 -3.81
C ALA A 27 6.73 7.15 -5.00
N ALA A 28 7.65 8.11 -4.98
CA ALA A 28 7.79 9.09 -6.05
C ALA A 28 8.67 8.61 -7.21
N THR A 29 9.58 7.64 -6.98
CA THR A 29 10.45 7.02 -8.00
C THR A 29 9.79 5.81 -8.65
N ASP A 30 8.63 5.38 -8.15
CA ASP A 30 7.78 4.38 -8.79
C ASP A 30 6.98 5.03 -9.92
N ASP A 31 7.70 5.58 -10.90
CA ASP A 31 7.21 6.36 -12.04
C ASP A 31 6.39 5.51 -13.01
N THR A 32 6.37 4.19 -12.82
CA THR A 32 5.66 3.25 -13.71
C THR A 32 4.15 3.49 -13.77
N TRP A 33 3.60 4.31 -12.87
CA TRP A 33 2.16 4.50 -12.69
C TRP A 33 1.65 5.90 -13.03
N ASP A 34 2.52 6.91 -13.11
CA ASP A 34 2.11 8.31 -13.30
C ASP A 34 1.59 8.59 -14.73
N ASP A 35 2.04 7.80 -15.71
CA ASP A 35 1.64 7.92 -17.12
C ASP A 35 0.45 7.02 -17.50
N GLU A 36 0.00 6.13 -16.61
CA GLU A 36 -1.10 5.21 -16.90
C GLU A 36 -2.48 5.81 -16.53
N PRO A 37 -3.48 5.75 -17.44
CA PRO A 37 -4.83 6.21 -17.12
C PRO A 37 -5.48 5.37 -16.00
N GLY A 38 -5.86 6.01 -14.90
CA GLY A 38 -6.64 5.37 -13.83
C GLY A 38 -5.92 5.18 -12.49
N TYR A 39 -4.71 5.70 -12.38
CA TYR A 39 -3.89 5.72 -11.18
C TYR A 39 -4.01 7.07 -10.47
N THR A 40 -3.96 7.04 -9.13
CA THR A 40 -4.06 8.24 -8.29
C THR A 40 -3.04 8.11 -7.17
N LYS A 41 -2.32 9.21 -6.87
CA LYS A 41 -1.47 9.29 -5.69
C LYS A 41 -2.33 9.24 -4.43
N ILE A 42 -1.90 8.46 -3.45
CA ILE A 42 -2.58 8.36 -2.17
C ILE A 42 -1.65 8.71 -1.02
N SER A 43 -2.20 9.29 0.05
CA SER A 43 -1.43 9.59 1.25
C SER A 43 -2.22 9.25 2.52
N LEU A 44 -1.50 8.81 3.54
CA LEU A 44 -2.05 8.49 4.86
C LEU A 44 -1.08 8.97 5.94
N GLY A 45 -1.13 10.28 6.21
CA GLY A 45 -0.20 10.92 7.14
C GLY A 45 1.25 10.82 6.65
N PRO A 46 2.16 10.13 7.37
CA PRO A 46 3.53 9.93 6.91
C PRO A 46 3.65 8.92 5.75
N ALA A 47 2.63 8.10 5.50
CA ALA A 47 2.65 7.14 4.41
C ALA A 47 2.23 7.75 3.06
N ALA A 48 2.82 7.26 1.97
CA ALA A 48 2.54 7.68 0.60
C ALA A 48 2.48 6.47 -0.34
N GLY A 49 1.86 6.63 -1.51
CA GLY A 49 1.82 5.57 -2.52
C GLY A 49 0.80 5.85 -3.61
N HIS A 50 0.26 4.78 -4.21
CA HIS A 50 -0.63 4.86 -5.37
C HIS A 50 -1.84 3.93 -5.22
N ALA A 51 -2.95 4.30 -5.84
CA ALA A 51 -4.10 3.42 -5.99
C ALA A 51 -4.63 3.45 -7.43
N GLY A 52 -4.82 2.26 -7.99
CA GLY A 52 -5.54 2.04 -9.23
C GLY A 52 -6.94 1.47 -8.97
N ASN A 53 -7.64 1.07 -10.02
CA ASN A 53 -8.93 0.38 -9.86
C ASN A 53 -8.79 -1.04 -9.30
N SER A 54 -7.62 -1.64 -9.47
CA SER A 54 -7.32 -3.05 -9.18
C SER A 54 -6.33 -3.28 -8.04
N PHE A 55 -5.77 -2.20 -7.48
CA PHE A 55 -4.78 -2.30 -6.44
C PHE A 55 -4.66 -1.00 -5.62
N ALA A 56 -3.99 -1.09 -4.48
CA ALA A 56 -3.42 0.03 -3.76
C ALA A 56 -2.09 -0.36 -3.14
N ARG A 57 -1.13 0.56 -3.19
CA ARG A 57 0.20 0.44 -2.61
C ARG A 57 0.43 1.59 -1.64
N LEU A 58 0.89 1.29 -0.43
CA LEU A 58 1.23 2.27 0.59
C LEU A 58 2.58 1.94 1.22
N GLU A 59 3.42 2.96 1.29
CA GLU A 59 4.77 2.88 1.82
C GLU A 59 4.89 3.77 3.08
N LEU A 60 5.66 3.30 4.06
CA LEU A 60 5.89 4.00 5.33
C LEU A 60 7.34 3.86 5.77
N ASP A 61 7.93 4.97 6.20
CA ASP A 61 9.21 4.97 6.90
C ASP A 61 9.07 4.27 8.26
N CYS A 62 9.57 3.05 8.35
CA CYS A 62 9.56 2.27 9.57
C CYS A 62 10.95 2.30 10.22
N ALA A 63 11.04 3.04 11.32
CA ALA A 63 12.08 2.82 12.32
C ALA A 63 11.55 1.81 13.35
N SER A 64 12.03 0.56 13.29
CA SER A 64 11.72 -0.46 14.28
C SER A 64 12.83 -0.55 15.32
N TYR A 65 12.44 -0.77 16.58
CA TYR A 65 13.37 -1.03 17.68
C TYR A 65 14.15 -2.35 17.52
N VAL A 66 13.68 -3.26 16.69
CA VAL A 66 14.25 -4.61 16.50
C VAL A 66 15.09 -4.71 15.22
N ASP A 67 14.66 -4.05 14.15
CA ASP A 67 15.20 -4.24 12.79
C ASP A 67 15.87 -3.01 12.16
N GLY A 68 15.98 -1.89 12.90
CA GLY A 68 16.52 -0.65 12.37
C GLY A 68 15.53 0.11 11.47
N SER A 69 16.05 0.95 10.57
CA SER A 69 15.23 1.76 9.66
C SER A 69 15.10 1.12 8.27
N PHE A 70 13.87 1.06 7.76
CA PHE A 70 13.54 0.54 6.43
C PHE A 70 12.23 1.17 5.92
N VAL A 71 11.96 1.06 4.63
CA VAL A 71 10.64 1.38 4.06
C VAL A 71 9.77 0.13 4.12
N LEU A 72 8.64 0.23 4.80
CA LEU A 72 7.59 -0.78 4.84
C LEU A 72 6.62 -0.54 3.70
N ASP A 73 6.41 -1.52 2.83
CA ASP A 73 5.52 -1.42 1.68
C ASP A 73 4.41 -2.47 1.75
N ILE A 74 3.17 -1.99 1.66
CA ILE A 74 1.95 -2.78 1.60
C ILE A 74 1.40 -2.66 0.18
N TRP A 75 1.31 -3.78 -0.51
CA TRP A 75 0.67 -3.84 -1.82
C TRP A 75 -0.53 -4.78 -1.79
N ILE A 76 -1.71 -4.22 -2.02
CA ILE A 76 -2.97 -4.95 -2.16
C ILE A 76 -3.35 -4.93 -3.63
N ASN A 77 -3.52 -6.08 -4.26
CA ASN A 77 -3.89 -6.16 -5.68
C ASN A 77 -4.77 -7.37 -5.99
N TYR A 78 -5.43 -7.37 -7.14
CA TYR A 78 -5.93 -8.62 -7.71
C TYR A 78 -4.75 -9.48 -8.18
N TYR A 79 -4.76 -10.76 -7.79
CA TYR A 79 -3.78 -11.75 -8.26
C TYR A 79 -4.34 -12.46 -9.51
N ASP A 80 -3.52 -12.58 -10.56
CA ASP A 80 -3.86 -13.25 -11.82
C ASP A 80 -5.13 -12.71 -12.53
N VAL A 81 -5.50 -11.45 -12.30
CA VAL A 81 -6.58 -10.76 -13.02
C VAL A 81 -5.99 -9.60 -13.79
N HIS A 82 -6.26 -9.53 -15.10
CA HIS A 82 -5.88 -8.38 -15.91
C HIS A 82 -6.73 -7.16 -15.52
N ASP A 83 -6.15 -5.96 -15.53
CA ASP A 83 -6.81 -4.73 -15.04
C ASP A 83 -8.17 -4.46 -15.71
N GLN A 84 -8.30 -4.79 -16.99
CA GLN A 84 -9.54 -4.67 -17.77
C GLN A 84 -10.70 -5.56 -17.27
N ASP A 85 -10.38 -6.63 -16.54
CA ASP A 85 -11.35 -7.59 -16.00
C ASP A 85 -11.73 -7.25 -14.55
N VAL A 86 -11.11 -6.23 -13.96
CA VAL A 86 -11.41 -5.78 -12.61
C VAL A 86 -12.65 -4.89 -12.61
N PRO A 87 -13.64 -5.16 -11.74
CA PRO A 87 -14.81 -4.30 -11.63
C PRO A 87 -14.44 -2.84 -11.38
N ASN A 88 -14.97 -1.94 -12.22
CA ASN A 88 -14.78 -0.51 -12.06
C ASN A 88 -15.23 -0.02 -10.68
N GLY A 89 -14.51 0.97 -10.13
CA GLY A 89 -14.90 1.63 -8.89
C GLY A 89 -14.39 0.97 -7.60
N LYS A 90 -13.42 0.06 -7.67
CA LYS A 90 -12.83 -0.60 -6.50
C LYS A 90 -11.66 0.12 -5.84
N ARG A 91 -11.15 1.20 -6.44
CA ARG A 91 -10.02 2.00 -5.91
C ARG A 91 -10.13 2.33 -4.42
N GLY A 92 -11.28 2.83 -3.99
CA GLY A 92 -11.51 3.20 -2.59
C GLY A 92 -11.42 2.02 -1.62
N ASP A 93 -11.93 0.85 -2.02
CA ASP A 93 -11.89 -0.38 -1.23
C ASP A 93 -10.44 -0.87 -1.06
N PHE A 94 -9.64 -0.83 -2.14
CA PHE A 94 -8.23 -1.20 -2.09
C PHE A 94 -7.41 -0.24 -1.22
N ALA A 95 -7.60 1.07 -1.38
CA ALA A 95 -6.92 2.07 -0.58
C ALA A 95 -7.26 1.94 0.91
N ALA A 96 -8.52 1.66 1.25
CA ALA A 96 -8.94 1.39 2.61
C ALA A 96 -8.29 0.12 3.18
N LEU A 97 -8.27 -0.97 2.41
CA LEU A 97 -7.65 -2.23 2.83
C LEU A 97 -6.13 -2.09 3.01
N ALA A 98 -5.44 -1.37 2.13
CA ALA A 98 -4.02 -1.07 2.27
C ALA A 98 -3.74 -0.26 3.54
N ALA A 99 -4.59 0.72 3.86
CA ALA A 99 -4.46 1.52 5.08
C ALA A 99 -4.64 0.68 6.35
N GLU A 100 -5.62 -0.23 6.36
CA GLU A 100 -5.83 -1.15 7.48
C GLU A 100 -4.66 -2.11 7.65
N ALA A 101 -4.20 -2.70 6.55
CA ALA A 101 -3.04 -3.60 6.55
C ALA A 101 -1.75 -2.90 7.00
N LEU A 102 -1.54 -1.65 6.58
CA LEU A 102 -0.40 -0.85 6.99
C LEU A 102 -0.46 -0.54 8.50
N ARG A 103 -1.61 -0.11 9.02
CA ARG A 103 -1.77 0.14 10.46
C ARG A 103 -1.52 -1.11 11.30
N TYR A 104 -2.02 -2.26 10.85
CA TYR A 104 -1.79 -3.52 11.54
C TYR A 104 -0.30 -3.90 11.53
N SER A 105 0.32 -3.88 10.34
CA SER A 105 1.71 -4.28 10.14
C SER A 105 2.70 -3.34 10.81
N ALA A 106 2.45 -2.03 10.78
CA ALA A 106 3.29 -1.01 11.40
C ALA A 106 3.01 -0.84 12.90
N GLY A 107 1.84 -1.24 13.38
CA GLY A 107 1.39 -1.04 14.76
C GLY A 107 2.06 -1.96 15.77
N LYS A 108 1.65 -1.82 17.04
CA LYS A 108 2.22 -2.56 18.19
C LYS A 108 2.16 -4.09 18.06
N GLN A 109 1.16 -4.62 17.32
CA GLN A 109 1.00 -6.06 17.11
C GLN A 109 1.85 -6.59 15.95
N GLY A 110 2.31 -5.71 15.06
CA GLY A 110 3.21 -6.03 13.98
C GLY A 110 4.65 -5.66 14.31
N LEU A 111 5.27 -4.86 13.43
CA LEU A 111 6.68 -4.47 13.50
C LEU A 111 6.97 -3.33 14.49
N ASN A 112 5.93 -2.76 15.11
CA ASN A 112 6.01 -1.66 16.07
C ASN A 112 6.87 -0.50 15.55
N CYS A 113 6.57 -0.08 14.33
CA CYS A 113 7.22 1.05 13.66
C CYS A 113 6.87 2.35 14.40
N LYS A 114 7.86 3.22 14.61
CA LYS A 114 7.62 4.56 15.18
C LYS A 114 6.58 5.35 14.37
N GLY A 115 6.69 5.33 13.03
CA GLY A 115 5.72 5.97 12.14
C GLY A 115 4.33 5.32 12.13
N GLY A 116 4.20 4.09 12.63
CA GLY A 116 2.92 3.37 12.70
C GLY A 116 1.93 3.98 13.70
N ALA A 117 2.43 4.59 14.78
CA ALA A 117 1.59 5.25 15.78
C ALA A 117 0.99 6.59 15.28
N GLU A 118 1.58 7.16 14.23
CA GLU A 118 1.19 8.47 13.65
C GLU A 118 0.22 8.32 12.48
N LEU A 119 -0.10 7.09 12.07
CA LEU A 119 -1.03 6.85 10.98
C LEU A 119 -2.46 7.28 11.38
N PRO A 120 -3.07 8.23 10.65
CA PRO A 120 -4.44 8.66 10.93
C PRO A 120 -5.42 7.51 10.73
N GLN A 121 -6.59 7.57 11.37
CA GLN A 121 -7.69 6.62 11.15
C GLN A 121 -8.48 7.01 9.87
N GLY A 122 -9.09 6.03 9.21
CA GLY A 122 -9.93 6.24 8.00
C GLY A 122 -9.26 5.88 6.67
N ALA A 123 -9.86 6.27 5.55
CA ALA A 123 -9.30 6.00 4.23
C ALA A 123 -8.14 6.95 3.90
N PRO A 124 -7.16 6.54 3.06
CA PRO A 124 -6.16 7.45 2.51
C PRO A 124 -6.79 8.61 1.73
N VAL A 125 -6.12 9.75 1.72
CA VAL A 125 -6.48 10.89 0.87
C VAL A 125 -6.05 10.56 -0.56
N LEU A 126 -7.00 10.65 -1.49
CA LEU A 126 -6.77 10.53 -2.92
C LEU A 126 -6.37 11.90 -3.49
N GLY A 127 -5.22 11.98 -4.16
CA GLY A 127 -4.70 13.17 -4.84
C GLY A 127 -5.21 13.34 -6.26
#